data_AF-A0A8X6NH79-F1
#
_entry.id   AF-A0A8X6NH79-F1
#
_cell.length_a   1.000
_cell.length_b   1.000
_cell.length_c   1.000
_cell.angle_alpha   90.00
_cell.angle_beta   90.00
_cell.angle_gamma   90.00
#
_symmetry.space_group_name_H-M   'P 1'
#
loop_
_entity.id
_entity.type
_entity.pdbx_description
1 polymer ?
#
loop_
_entity_poly.entity_id
_entity_poly.type
_entity_poly.pdbx_seq_one_letter_code
_entity_poly.pdbx_strand_id
1 'polypeptide(L)'
;MESIRFLPEYEPIIKQLRYYVDTNNETGLFTYICGQFPVVEQIDTTILQKCTRALAYLKSTVEAYNNFYSKRLIKDPRIRLWTKSENGDMGTTYVDVKVGYHVFIIENGVSLATNGTPLWFKKYNAQLDCIECKDPVKDTLVEVHRNSRGEFPIVVGLAGTIHKFQGDTMDDEAINFNGSRDLNSVYTALSRVKSMNQIVAIEL
;
A
#
# COMPACT_ATOMS: atom_id res chain seq x y z
N MET A 1 -5.93 8.23 -26.61
CA MET A 1 -4.59 7.65 -26.30
C MET A 1 -4.81 6.67 -25.16
N GLU A 2 -4.68 5.37 -25.43
CA GLU A 2 -4.66 4.37 -24.35
C GLU A 2 -3.48 4.66 -23.43
N SER A 3 -3.71 4.73 -22.12
CA SER A 3 -2.62 4.92 -21.17
C SER A 3 -1.70 3.69 -21.25
N ILE A 4 -0.48 3.88 -21.72
CA ILE A 4 0.55 2.84 -21.66
C ILE A 4 0.75 2.49 -20.18
N ARG A 5 0.33 1.28 -19.79
CA ARG A 5 0.33 0.83 -18.39
C ARG A 5 1.74 0.59 -17.84
N PHE A 6 2.69 0.22 -18.71
CA PHE A 6 4.08 -0.10 -18.35
C PHE A 6 5.03 0.62 -19.28
N LEU A 7 6.18 1.08 -18.79
CA LEU A 7 7.20 1.64 -19.67
C LEU A 7 7.67 0.60 -20.71
N PRO A 8 8.07 1.01 -21.92
CA PRO A 8 8.41 0.10 -23.01
C PRO A 8 9.47 -0.96 -22.65
N GLU A 9 10.41 -0.61 -21.77
CA GLU A 9 11.45 -1.52 -21.26
C GLU A 9 10.93 -2.57 -20.27
N TYR A 10 9.81 -2.30 -19.60
CA TYR A 10 9.25 -3.18 -18.58
C TYR A 10 8.17 -4.12 -19.13
N GLU A 11 7.51 -3.72 -20.22
CA GLU A 11 6.46 -4.51 -20.86
C GLU A 11 6.91 -5.94 -21.26
N PRO A 12 8.10 -6.17 -21.86
CA PRO A 12 8.59 -7.51 -22.18
C PRO A 12 8.76 -8.39 -20.94
N ILE A 13 9.20 -7.79 -19.83
CA ILE A 13 9.41 -8.48 -18.55
C ILE A 13 8.07 -8.95 -17.98
N ILE A 14 7.07 -8.06 -17.96
CA ILE A 14 5.72 -8.42 -17.53
C ILE A 14 5.10 -9.51 -18.41
N LYS A 15 5.28 -9.44 -19.74
CA LYS A 15 4.81 -10.50 -20.66
C LYS A 15 5.48 -11.85 -20.37
N GLN A 16 6.77 -11.85 -20.09
CA GLN A 16 7.51 -13.07 -19.76
C GLN A 16 7.07 -13.66 -18.42
N LEU A 17 6.87 -12.83 -17.39
CA LEU A 17 6.30 -13.27 -16.11
C LEU A 17 4.90 -13.88 -16.31
N ARG A 18 4.06 -13.25 -17.13
CA ARG A 18 2.71 -13.75 -17.45
C ARG A 18 2.77 -15.12 -18.13
N TYR A 19 3.68 -15.31 -19.07
CA TYR A 19 3.89 -16.60 -19.73
C TYR A 19 4.21 -17.73 -18.73
N TYR A 20 5.09 -17.48 -17.75
CA TYR A 20 5.39 -18.48 -16.71
C TYR A 20 4.19 -18.79 -15.82
N VAL A 21 3.35 -17.80 -15.50
CA VAL A 21 2.10 -18.01 -14.76
C VAL A 21 1.12 -18.86 -15.57
N ASP A 22 0.88 -18.49 -16.84
CA ASP A 22 -0.08 -19.18 -17.70
C ASP A 22 0.34 -20.62 -18.03
N THR A 23 1.64 -20.90 -18.02
CA THR A 23 2.21 -22.25 -18.19
C THR A 23 2.43 -23.00 -16.87
N ASN A 24 2.06 -22.40 -15.73
CA ASN A 24 2.26 -22.93 -14.38
C ASN A 24 3.72 -23.38 -14.12
N ASN A 25 4.69 -22.63 -14.65
CA ASN A 25 6.11 -22.95 -14.59
C ASN A 25 6.80 -22.20 -13.44
N GLU A 26 6.69 -22.74 -12.23
CA GLU A 26 7.26 -22.17 -11.01
C GLU A 26 8.78 -21.97 -11.08
N THR A 27 9.51 -23.03 -11.43
CA THR A 27 10.97 -22.98 -11.51
C THR A 27 11.45 -21.94 -12.52
N GLY A 28 10.79 -21.86 -13.68
CA GLY A 28 11.08 -20.87 -14.71
C GLY A 28 10.82 -19.45 -14.23
N LEU A 29 9.69 -19.21 -13.55
CA LEU A 29 9.35 -17.91 -12.98
C LEU A 29 10.42 -17.44 -11.99
N PHE A 30 10.77 -18.25 -11.00
CA PHE A 30 11.72 -17.83 -9.96
C PHE A 30 13.15 -17.72 -10.48
N THR A 31 13.57 -18.58 -11.41
CA THR A 31 14.87 -18.44 -12.09
C THR A 31 14.93 -17.11 -12.85
N TYR A 32 13.86 -16.76 -13.56
CA TYR A 32 13.77 -15.50 -14.28
C TYR A 32 13.79 -14.30 -13.32
N ILE A 33 13.06 -14.38 -12.21
CA ILE A 33 13.02 -13.29 -11.21
C ILE A 33 14.42 -13.04 -10.62
N CYS A 34 15.10 -14.10 -10.18
CA CYS A 34 16.47 -14.00 -9.65
C CYS A 34 17.47 -13.43 -10.65
N GLY A 35 17.25 -13.62 -11.95
CA GLY A 35 18.10 -13.07 -13.01
C GLY A 35 17.76 -11.65 -13.45
N GLN A 36 16.61 -11.10 -13.03
CA GLN A 36 16.11 -9.79 -13.51
C GLN A 36 15.98 -8.75 -12.40
N PHE A 37 15.68 -9.17 -11.17
CA PHE A 37 15.33 -8.25 -10.09
C PHE A 37 16.33 -8.32 -8.93
N PRO A 38 16.40 -7.27 -8.09
CA PRO A 38 17.23 -7.27 -6.89
C PRO A 38 16.68 -8.21 -5.80
N VAL A 39 16.98 -9.51 -5.91
CA VAL A 39 16.56 -10.51 -4.91
C VAL A 39 17.50 -10.49 -3.69
N VAL A 40 16.93 -10.51 -2.50
CA VAL A 40 17.64 -10.54 -1.21
C VAL A 40 17.10 -11.66 -0.32
N GLU A 41 17.91 -12.13 0.61
CA GLU A 41 17.51 -13.14 1.60
C GLU A 41 16.51 -12.59 2.62
N GLN A 42 16.66 -11.33 3.02
CA GLN A 42 15.77 -10.66 3.97
C GLN A 42 15.70 -9.15 3.69
N ILE A 43 14.50 -8.57 3.78
CA ILE A 43 14.34 -7.12 3.75
C ILE A 43 14.71 -6.54 5.11
N ASP A 44 15.80 -5.76 5.14
CA ASP A 44 16.27 -5.07 6.34
C ASP A 44 15.77 -3.63 6.44
N THR A 45 16.18 -2.94 7.50
CA THR A 45 15.77 -1.55 7.74
C THR A 45 16.34 -0.56 6.73
N THR A 46 17.49 -0.87 6.13
CA THR A 46 18.16 -0.04 5.12
C THR A 46 17.37 -0.07 3.82
N ILE A 47 16.87 -1.25 3.43
CA ILE A 47 15.99 -1.43 2.28
C ILE A 47 14.65 -0.72 2.53
N LEU A 48 14.02 -0.95 3.68
CA LEU A 48 12.73 -0.30 4.00
C LEU A 48 12.81 1.22 4.02
N GLN A 49 13.95 1.82 4.37
CA GLN A 49 14.15 3.26 4.33
C GLN A 49 14.15 3.85 2.92
N LYS A 50 14.48 3.05 1.90
CA LYS A 50 14.45 3.46 0.50
C LYS A 50 13.03 3.38 -0.07
N CYS A 51 12.26 2.37 0.33
CA CYS A 51 10.90 2.18 -0.14
C CYS A 51 9.96 3.28 0.41
N THR A 52 9.21 3.93 -0.48
CA THR A 52 8.12 4.84 -0.11
C THR A 52 6.82 4.10 0.20
N ARG A 53 6.68 2.88 -0.33
CA ARG A 53 5.55 1.97 -0.07
C ARG A 53 6.07 0.54 -0.04
N ALA A 54 5.45 -0.34 0.73
CA ALA A 54 5.82 -1.75 0.77
C ALA A 54 4.63 -2.65 0.44
N LEU A 55 4.81 -3.52 -0.54
CA LEU A 55 3.92 -4.66 -0.74
C LEU A 55 4.43 -5.82 0.08
N ALA A 56 3.53 -6.61 0.66
CA ALA A 56 3.89 -7.84 1.34
C ALA A 56 2.79 -8.88 1.14
N TYR A 57 3.14 -10.16 1.11
CA TYR A 57 2.15 -11.23 1.05
C TYR A 57 1.47 -11.44 2.41
N LEU A 58 2.26 -11.53 3.48
CA LEU A 58 1.77 -11.81 4.83
C LEU A 58 1.27 -10.55 5.53
N LYS A 59 0.09 -10.64 6.16
CA LYS A 59 -0.50 -9.55 6.95
C LYS A 59 0.40 -9.14 8.13
N SER A 60 1.04 -10.10 8.80
CA SER A 60 1.97 -9.84 9.90
C SER A 60 3.14 -8.95 9.46
N THR A 61 3.67 -9.15 8.25
CA THR A 61 4.73 -8.31 7.71
C THR A 61 4.23 -6.93 7.31
N VAL A 62 3.02 -6.82 6.76
CA VAL A 62 2.38 -5.51 6.52
C VAL A 62 2.27 -4.72 7.82
N GLU A 63 1.86 -5.36 8.92
CA GLU A 63 1.81 -4.75 10.24
C GLU A 63 3.21 -4.33 10.74
N ALA A 64 4.22 -5.19 10.57
CA ALA A 64 5.60 -4.88 10.91
C ALA A 64 6.14 -3.67 10.13
N TYR A 65 5.88 -3.57 8.83
CA TYR A 65 6.34 -2.48 7.98
C TYR A 65 5.59 -1.18 8.28
N ASN A 66 4.26 -1.22 8.46
CA ASN A 66 3.51 -0.05 8.91
C ASN A 66 4.03 0.45 10.29
N ASN A 67 4.39 -0.46 11.20
CA ASN A 67 5.03 -0.12 12.48
C ASN A 67 6.43 0.47 12.32
N PHE A 68 7.21 0.01 11.34
CA PHE A 68 8.52 0.57 11.02
C PHE A 68 8.38 2.01 10.51
N TYR A 69 7.56 2.22 9.48
CA TYR A 69 7.38 3.53 8.84
C TYR A 69 6.80 4.56 9.80
N SER A 70 5.82 4.15 10.61
CA SER A 70 5.22 5.01 11.62
C SER A 70 6.21 5.53 12.66
N LYS A 71 7.20 4.71 13.05
CA LYS A 71 8.21 5.09 14.04
C LYS A 71 9.35 5.92 13.44
N ARG A 72 9.76 5.64 12.21
CA ARG A 72 11.06 6.11 11.69
C ARG A 72 11.00 7.16 10.58
N LEU A 73 10.02 7.10 9.67
CA LEU A 73 10.01 8.02 8.53
C LEU A 73 9.23 9.30 8.80
N ILE A 74 8.24 9.24 9.69
CA ILE A 74 7.29 10.35 9.86
C ILE A 74 7.50 10.95 11.25
N LYS A 75 8.15 12.12 11.26
CA LYS A 75 8.59 12.80 12.49
C LYS A 75 7.44 13.42 13.28
N ASP A 76 6.31 13.66 12.63
CA ASP A 76 5.16 14.31 13.24
C ASP A 76 4.59 13.52 14.44
N PRO A 77 3.96 14.22 15.40
CA PRO A 77 3.32 13.58 16.53
C PRO A 77 2.23 12.62 16.06
N ARG A 78 2.13 11.49 16.75
CA ARG A 78 1.09 10.50 16.52
C ARG A 78 -0.25 11.05 16.98
N ILE A 79 -1.22 11.07 16.07
CA ILE A 79 -2.62 11.39 16.34
C ILE A 79 -3.38 10.08 16.47
N ARG A 80 -4.09 9.92 17.58
CA ARG A 80 -4.91 8.75 17.85
C ARG A 80 -6.36 9.02 17.51
N LEU A 81 -6.87 8.31 16.52
CA LEU A 81 -8.25 8.36 16.09
C LEU A 81 -9.03 7.26 16.80
N TRP A 82 -9.57 7.59 17.99
CA TRP A 82 -10.43 6.67 18.74
C TRP A 82 -11.74 6.43 18.02
N THR A 83 -12.26 5.21 18.11
CA THR A 83 -13.65 4.91 17.74
C THR A 83 -14.61 5.63 18.70
N LYS A 84 -15.83 5.90 18.24
CA LYS A 84 -16.89 6.45 19.09
C LYS A 84 -18.07 5.49 19.11
N SER A 85 -18.74 5.35 20.25
CA SER A 85 -20.01 4.65 20.33
C SER A 85 -21.11 5.46 19.62
N GLU A 86 -22.27 4.85 19.40
CA GLU A 86 -23.47 5.54 18.89
C GLU A 86 -23.87 6.74 19.77
N ASN A 87 -23.54 6.69 21.06
CA ASN A 87 -23.82 7.75 22.03
C ASN A 87 -22.72 8.84 22.08
N GLY A 88 -21.67 8.70 21.26
CA GLY A 88 -20.56 9.65 21.19
C GLY A 88 -19.41 9.40 22.19
N ASP A 89 -19.52 8.38 23.04
CA ASP A 89 -18.46 8.01 23.99
C ASP A 89 -17.24 7.44 23.27
N MET A 90 -16.04 7.69 23.79
CA MET A 90 -14.83 7.08 23.22
C MET A 90 -14.83 5.57 23.42
N GLY A 91 -14.65 4.83 22.32
CA GLY A 91 -14.48 3.39 22.32
C GLY A 91 -13.07 2.96 22.75
N THR A 92 -12.84 1.65 22.75
CA THR A 92 -11.57 1.04 23.18
C THR A 92 -10.59 0.81 22.02
N THR A 93 -11.06 0.92 20.78
CA THR A 93 -10.28 0.72 19.56
C THR A 93 -9.86 2.06 18.95
N TYR A 94 -8.75 2.05 18.21
CA TYR A 94 -8.23 3.26 17.59
C TYR A 94 -7.36 2.96 16.37
N VAL A 95 -7.19 3.96 15.52
CA VAL A 95 -6.17 3.99 14.47
C VAL A 95 -5.19 5.12 14.76
N ASP A 96 -3.90 4.81 14.76
CA ASP A 96 -2.86 5.82 14.91
C ASP A 96 -2.41 6.33 13.53
N VAL A 97 -2.41 7.65 13.33
CA VAL A 97 -1.97 8.32 12.11
C VAL A 97 -0.97 9.44 12.42
N LYS A 98 -0.22 9.91 11.43
CA LYS A 98 0.54 11.16 11.50
C LYS A 98 0.34 11.95 10.21
N VAL A 99 0.60 13.24 10.27
CA VAL A 99 0.60 14.12 9.09
C VAL A 99 1.51 13.51 8.02
N GLY A 100 1.01 13.46 6.78
CA GLY A 100 1.71 12.83 5.66
C GLY A 100 1.63 11.30 5.64
N TYR A 101 0.79 10.66 6.46
CA TYR A 101 0.51 9.23 6.28
C TYR A 101 -0.27 9.00 5.00
N HIS A 102 0.17 8.02 4.22
CA HIS A 102 -0.68 7.43 3.20
C HIS A 102 -1.76 6.59 3.89
N VAL A 103 -3.02 6.81 3.53
CA VAL A 103 -4.18 6.07 4.06
C VAL A 103 -5.09 5.64 2.93
N PHE A 104 -5.76 4.50 3.07
CA PHE A 104 -6.78 4.04 2.14
C PHE A 104 -8.15 4.11 2.78
N ILE A 105 -9.12 4.66 2.05
CA ILE A 105 -10.53 4.52 2.39
C ILE A 105 -10.93 3.04 2.28
N ILE A 106 -11.62 2.50 3.28
CA ILE A 106 -12.08 1.10 3.26
C ILE A 106 -13.61 0.96 3.16
N GLU A 107 -14.34 2.06 3.09
CA GLU A 107 -15.81 2.08 3.05
C GLU A 107 -16.32 3.22 2.16
N ASN A 108 -17.37 2.97 1.38
CA ASN A 108 -18.02 4.00 0.56
C ASN A 108 -18.98 4.85 1.40
N GLY A 109 -19.30 6.07 0.93
CA GLY A 109 -20.34 6.91 1.53
C GLY A 109 -19.92 7.72 2.76
N VAL A 110 -18.66 7.60 3.17
CA VAL A 110 -18.04 8.32 4.31
C VAL A 110 -17.19 9.52 3.87
N SER A 111 -17.02 9.68 2.56
CA SER A 111 -16.34 10.79 1.90
C SER A 111 -16.75 10.82 0.42
N LEU A 112 -16.26 11.82 -0.32
CA LEU A 112 -16.35 11.83 -1.79
C LEU A 112 -15.42 10.82 -2.47
N ALA A 113 -14.49 10.22 -1.73
CA ALA A 113 -13.59 9.17 -2.22
C ALA A 113 -14.23 7.77 -2.05
N THR A 114 -13.95 6.88 -3.00
CA THR A 114 -14.45 5.49 -2.97
C THR A 114 -13.52 4.58 -2.18
N ASN A 115 -14.01 3.41 -1.79
CA ASN A 115 -13.21 2.34 -1.22
C ASN A 115 -11.97 2.04 -2.09
N GLY A 116 -10.82 1.88 -1.44
CA GLY A 116 -9.51 1.70 -2.06
C GLY A 116 -8.82 3.00 -2.46
N THR A 117 -9.47 4.17 -2.36
CA THR A 117 -8.84 5.43 -2.75
C THR A 117 -7.67 5.77 -1.83
N PRO A 118 -6.46 5.97 -2.37
CA PRO A 118 -5.31 6.45 -1.63
C PRO A 118 -5.43 7.94 -1.30
N LEU A 119 -5.13 8.34 -0.06
CA LEU A 119 -5.12 9.73 0.39
C LEU A 119 -3.93 10.00 1.32
N TRP A 120 -3.49 11.26 1.39
CA TRP A 120 -2.48 11.73 2.33
C TRP A 120 -3.12 12.42 3.53
N PHE A 121 -3.05 11.82 4.71
CA PHE A 121 -3.60 12.39 5.94
C PHE A 121 -2.96 13.76 6.25
N LYS A 122 -3.78 14.78 6.51
CA LYS A 122 -3.34 16.13 6.86
C LYS A 122 -3.57 16.46 8.33
N LYS A 123 -4.78 16.25 8.84
CA LYS A 123 -5.12 16.51 10.26
C LYS A 123 -6.45 15.87 10.64
N TYR A 124 -6.69 15.81 11.94
CA TYR A 124 -8.00 15.56 12.51
C TYR A 124 -8.68 16.91 12.82
N ASN A 125 -9.91 17.09 12.33
CA ASN A 125 -10.76 18.25 12.57
C ASN A 125 -11.77 17.88 13.67
N ALA A 126 -11.52 18.34 14.90
CA ALA A 126 -12.35 17.99 16.05
C ALA A 126 -13.74 18.66 16.01
N GLN A 127 -13.87 19.81 15.34
CA GLN A 127 -15.12 20.55 15.23
C GLN A 127 -16.12 19.83 14.32
N LEU A 128 -15.64 19.26 13.22
CA LEU A 128 -16.47 18.51 12.25
C LEU A 128 -16.45 17.00 12.49
N ASP A 129 -15.65 16.53 13.45
CA ASP A 129 -15.34 15.12 13.70
C ASP A 129 -14.99 14.34 12.42
N CYS A 130 -14.15 14.94 11.59
CA CYS A 130 -13.66 14.36 10.35
C CYS A 130 -12.13 14.35 10.33
N ILE A 131 -11.55 13.48 9.51
CA ILE A 131 -10.15 13.62 9.12
C ILE A 131 -10.09 14.32 7.77
N GLU A 132 -9.15 15.25 7.65
CA GLU A 132 -8.85 15.93 6.40
C GLU A 132 -7.65 15.26 5.76
N CYS A 133 -7.82 14.84 4.50
CA CYS A 133 -6.79 14.19 3.71
C CYS A 133 -6.63 14.89 2.35
N LYS A 134 -5.49 14.71 1.68
CA LYS A 134 -5.23 15.22 0.34
C LYS A 134 -5.24 14.09 -0.68
N ASP A 135 -6.03 14.23 -1.74
CA ASP A 135 -6.01 13.33 -2.89
C ASP A 135 -4.72 13.56 -3.69
N PRO A 136 -3.85 12.54 -3.87
CA PRO A 136 -2.58 12.69 -4.58
C PRO A 136 -2.75 12.95 -6.08
N VAL A 137 -3.86 12.53 -6.67
CA VAL A 137 -4.10 12.63 -8.12
C VAL A 137 -4.80 13.95 -8.45
N LYS A 138 -5.82 14.31 -7.66
CA LYS A 138 -6.63 15.51 -7.91
C LYS A 138 -6.09 16.77 -7.24
N ASP A 139 -5.12 16.61 -6.32
CA ASP A 139 -4.58 17.67 -5.47
C ASP A 139 -5.62 18.34 -4.55
N THR A 140 -6.79 17.72 -4.35
CA THR A 140 -7.91 18.28 -3.58
C THR A 140 -7.94 17.80 -2.13
N LEU A 141 -8.53 18.60 -1.25
CA LEU A 141 -8.87 18.18 0.10
C LEU A 141 -10.07 17.24 0.08
N VAL A 142 -10.01 16.16 0.85
CA VAL A 142 -11.07 15.18 1.06
C VAL A 142 -11.31 15.04 2.55
N GLU A 143 -12.55 15.29 2.96
CA GLU A 143 -13.00 15.05 4.33
C GLU A 143 -13.55 13.63 4.45
N VAL A 144 -13.06 12.89 5.44
CA VAL A 144 -13.51 11.52 5.73
C VAL A 144 -14.14 11.50 7.11
N HIS A 145 -15.42 11.13 7.14
CA HIS A 145 -16.22 11.05 8.35
C HIS A 145 -16.20 9.64 8.92
N ARG A 146 -16.73 9.49 10.14
CA ARG A 146 -16.95 8.19 10.76
C ARG A 146 -18.05 7.43 10.02
N ASN A 147 -17.95 6.11 9.99
CA ASN A 147 -19.04 5.24 9.56
C ASN A 147 -20.09 5.08 10.68
N SER A 148 -21.13 4.29 10.43
CA SER A 148 -22.20 4.00 11.40
C SER A 148 -21.73 3.31 12.68
N ARG A 149 -20.54 2.67 12.66
CA ARG A 149 -19.89 2.07 13.83
C ARG A 149 -19.05 3.08 14.63
N GLY A 150 -19.06 4.35 14.21
CA GLY A 150 -18.29 5.43 14.81
C GLY A 150 -16.78 5.29 14.59
N GLU A 151 -16.34 4.55 13.57
CA GLU A 151 -14.93 4.40 13.21
C GLU A 151 -14.59 5.29 12.02
N PHE A 152 -13.36 5.82 11.94
CA PHE A 152 -12.87 6.34 10.67
C PHE A 152 -12.52 5.15 9.77
N PRO A 153 -13.18 4.99 8.61
CA PRO A 153 -13.00 3.83 7.75
C PRO A 153 -11.76 4.01 6.89
N ILE A 154 -10.60 4.00 7.55
CA ILE A 154 -9.29 4.08 6.93
C ILE A 154 -8.37 2.96 7.40
N VAL A 155 -7.40 2.63 6.55
CA VAL A 155 -6.22 1.85 6.94
C VAL A 155 -4.97 2.60 6.54
N VAL A 156 -3.93 2.54 7.38
CA VAL A 156 -2.61 3.09 7.03
C VAL A 156 -2.03 2.29 5.88
N GLY A 157 -1.54 3.02 4.89
CA GLY A 157 -1.20 2.53 3.56
C GLY A 157 0.29 2.55 3.22
N LEU A 158 1.17 2.66 4.21
CA LEU A 158 2.62 2.66 4.02
C LEU A 158 3.12 1.26 3.64
N ALA A 159 2.47 0.23 4.17
CA ALA A 159 2.57 -1.14 3.68
C ALA A 159 1.18 -1.74 3.46
N GLY A 160 1.06 -2.67 2.52
CA GLY A 160 -0.19 -3.38 2.30
C GLY A 160 -0.06 -4.72 1.59
N THR A 161 -1.13 -5.50 1.65
CA THR A 161 -1.13 -6.84 1.05
C THR A 161 -1.29 -6.74 -0.46
N ILE A 162 -0.65 -7.66 -1.19
CA ILE A 162 -0.76 -7.76 -2.66
C ILE A 162 -2.23 -7.77 -3.11
N HIS A 163 -3.11 -8.45 -2.37
CA HIS A 163 -4.55 -8.52 -2.64
C HIS A 163 -5.29 -7.17 -2.50
N LYS A 164 -4.91 -6.33 -1.53
CA LYS A 164 -5.55 -5.01 -1.32
C LYS A 164 -5.21 -3.99 -2.41
N PHE A 165 -4.25 -4.31 -3.27
CA PHE A 165 -3.71 -3.43 -4.30
C PHE A 165 -4.10 -3.94 -5.70
N GLN A 166 -5.02 -4.91 -5.77
CA GLN A 166 -5.55 -5.38 -7.05
C GLN A 166 -6.35 -4.26 -7.73
N GLY A 167 -5.76 -3.71 -8.79
CA GLY A 167 -6.34 -2.64 -9.61
C GLY A 167 -5.58 -1.31 -9.55
N ASP A 168 -4.70 -1.15 -8.55
CA ASP A 168 -3.85 0.05 -8.40
C ASP A 168 -2.56 -0.10 -9.22
N THR A 169 -2.06 1.01 -9.78
CA THR A 169 -0.73 1.10 -10.40
C THR A 169 0.07 2.10 -9.59
N MET A 170 1.13 1.63 -8.93
CA MET A 170 1.97 2.45 -8.06
C MET A 170 3.00 3.21 -8.90
N ASP A 171 3.06 4.51 -8.68
CA ASP A 171 4.16 5.38 -9.12
C ASP A 171 5.33 5.38 -8.12
N ASP A 172 5.13 4.74 -6.97
CA ASP A 172 6.06 4.67 -5.84
C ASP A 172 7.07 3.51 -5.94
N GLU A 173 8.17 3.64 -5.19
CA GLU A 173 9.20 2.61 -5.01
C GLU A 173 8.72 1.58 -3.98
N ALA A 174 8.38 0.37 -4.45
CA ALA A 174 7.87 -0.70 -3.62
C ALA A 174 8.18 -2.05 -4.25
N ILE A 175 8.49 -3.06 -3.41
CA ILE A 175 7.85 -4.38 -3.40
C ILE A 175 8.61 -5.29 -2.40
N ASN A 176 7.89 -6.11 -1.63
CA ASN A 176 8.44 -7.29 -0.96
C ASN A 176 7.48 -8.47 -1.24
N PHE A 177 8.02 -9.67 -1.49
CA PHE A 177 7.23 -10.88 -1.67
C PHE A 177 7.17 -11.76 -0.42
N ASN A 178 7.94 -11.45 0.63
CA ASN A 178 8.03 -12.24 1.87
C ASN A 178 8.09 -13.77 1.59
N GLY A 179 8.79 -14.19 0.55
CA GLY A 179 8.87 -15.60 0.15
C GLY A 179 7.58 -16.24 -0.40
N SER A 180 6.64 -15.45 -0.91
CA SER A 180 5.46 -15.98 -1.60
C SER A 180 5.87 -16.77 -2.84
N ARG A 181 5.47 -18.04 -2.90
CA ARG A 181 5.67 -18.93 -4.05
C ARG A 181 4.48 -19.04 -5.00
N ASP A 182 3.38 -18.36 -4.69
CA ASP A 182 2.20 -18.35 -5.55
C ASP A 182 2.45 -17.49 -6.80
N LEU A 183 2.47 -18.14 -7.97
CA LEU A 183 2.82 -17.50 -9.25
C LEU A 183 1.93 -16.29 -9.55
N ASN A 184 0.63 -16.41 -9.26
CA ASN A 184 -0.35 -15.34 -9.50
C ASN A 184 -0.10 -14.15 -8.60
N SER A 185 0.20 -14.37 -7.31
CA SER A 185 0.52 -13.31 -6.34
C SER A 185 1.82 -12.61 -6.73
N VAL A 186 2.85 -13.36 -7.12
CA VAL A 186 4.14 -12.81 -7.55
C VAL A 186 3.97 -11.92 -8.78
N TYR A 187 3.31 -12.42 -9.82
CA TYR A 187 2.97 -11.63 -11.00
C TYR A 187 2.10 -10.41 -10.66
N THR A 188 1.11 -10.60 -9.78
CA THR A 188 0.20 -9.53 -9.37
C THR A 188 0.95 -8.38 -8.70
N ALA A 189 1.99 -8.64 -7.92
CA ALA A 189 2.77 -7.59 -7.28
C ALA A 189 3.77 -6.94 -8.24
N LEU A 190 4.50 -7.72 -9.05
CA LEU A 190 5.43 -7.15 -10.06
C LEU A 190 4.72 -6.29 -11.11
N SER A 191 3.48 -6.63 -11.46
CA SER A 191 2.66 -5.86 -12.40
C SER A 191 1.99 -4.61 -11.81
N ARG A 192 2.33 -4.21 -10.58
CA ARG A 192 1.85 -2.97 -9.95
C ARG A 192 2.71 -1.76 -10.23
N VAL A 193 3.97 -1.94 -10.55
CA VAL A 193 4.87 -0.85 -10.91
C VAL A 193 4.91 -0.66 -12.43
N LYS A 194 5.33 0.52 -12.88
CA LYS A 194 5.45 0.84 -14.32
C LYS A 194 6.83 0.53 -14.88
N SER A 195 7.83 0.42 -14.01
CA SER A 195 9.23 0.18 -14.38
C SER A 195 9.97 -0.66 -13.34
N MET A 196 11.09 -1.25 -13.75
CA MET A 196 11.97 -2.01 -12.87
C MET A 196 12.64 -1.13 -11.80
N ASN A 197 12.92 0.14 -12.10
CA ASN A 197 13.58 1.07 -11.17
C ASN A 197 12.75 1.34 -9.91
N GLN A 198 11.45 1.08 -9.94
CA GLN A 198 10.57 1.18 -8.78
C GLN A 198 10.67 -0.02 -7.84
N ILE A 199 11.38 -1.08 -8.22
CA ILE A 199 11.55 -2.29 -7.41
C ILE A 199 12.87 -2.19 -6.66
N VAL A 200 12.78 -1.89 -5.37
CA VAL A 200 13.96 -1.72 -4.51
C VAL A 200 14.62 -3.06 -4.17
N ALA A 201 13.82 -4.08 -3.83
CA ALA A 201 14.29 -5.41 -3.47
C ALA A 201 13.15 -6.43 -3.57
N ILE A 202 13.46 -7.73 -3.54
CA ILE A 202 12.49 -8.83 -3.52
C ILE A 202 13.01 -9.90 -2.55
N GLU A 203 12.23 -10.26 -1.53
CA GLU A 203 12.49 -11.42 -0.67
C GLU A 203 11.74 -12.65 -1.20
N LEU A 204 12.47 -13.69 -1.59
CA LEU A 204 11.95 -14.96 -2.13
C LEU A 204 12.19 -16.15 -1.20
#